data_AF-A0A1B6MDP6-F1
#
_entry.id   AF-A0A1B6MDP6-F1
#
_cell.length_a   1.000
_cell.length_b   1.000
_cell.length_c   1.000
_cell.angle_alpha   90.00
_cell.angle_beta   90.00
_cell.angle_gamma   90.00
#
_symmetry.space_group_name_H-M   'P 1'
#
loop_
_entity.id
_entity.type
_entity.pdbx_description
1 polymer ?
#
loop_
_entity_poly.entity_id
_entity_poly.type
_entity_poly.pdbx_seq_one_letter_code
_entity_poly.pdbx_strand_id
1 'polypeptide(L)'
;KRSHPMYAPLSREMRQKLFEKKGVRTQWWSLIDFTISALFVVLVSTIIYRLWSSKYFTNSQVKKLITLSHHPQIGVVDFYFINNITDMEKYLEYTLMYALYNTRWYNDYEMESGKSTRSIESYQLYWTAYSTSKMLGPPMLRQIRVKLKDCGNIVNEKAKCIPEISKDDTDTDVHGVGWSS
;
A
#
# COMPACT_ATOMS: atom_id res chain seq x y z
N LYS A 1 58.62 53.49 16.09
CA LYS A 1 57.40 53.39 15.23
C LYS A 1 57.83 52.99 13.82
N ARG A 2 57.67 51.71 13.42
CA ARG A 2 57.81 51.27 12.03
C ARG A 2 56.40 51.22 11.43
N SER A 3 56.08 52.13 10.53
CA SER A 3 54.91 52.03 9.66
C SER A 3 55.41 51.68 8.26
N HIS A 4 55.42 50.39 7.93
CA HIS A 4 55.58 50.00 6.53
C HIS A 4 54.36 50.48 5.75
N PRO A 5 54.52 51.09 4.56
CA PRO A 5 53.40 51.40 3.68
C PRO A 5 52.87 50.07 3.12
N MET A 6 52.08 49.37 3.93
CA MET A 6 51.33 48.21 3.49
C MET A 6 50.15 48.74 2.67
N TYR A 7 50.28 48.62 1.35
CA TYR A 7 49.29 48.86 0.30
C TYR A 7 49.13 50.32 -0.18
N ALA A 8 49.71 50.61 -1.35
CA ALA A 8 49.28 51.73 -2.18
C ALA A 8 47.78 51.56 -2.54
N PRO A 9 46.96 52.62 -2.49
CA PRO A 9 45.55 52.51 -2.83
C PRO A 9 45.42 52.13 -4.31
N LEU A 10 44.73 51.01 -4.59
CA LEU A 10 44.43 50.59 -5.96
C LEU A 10 43.79 51.73 -6.74
N SER A 11 44.19 51.90 -8.01
CA SER A 11 43.60 52.87 -8.93
C SER A 11 42.09 52.65 -9.06
N ARG A 12 41.34 53.74 -9.27
CA ARG A 12 39.87 53.69 -9.37
C ARG A 12 39.40 52.71 -10.45
N GLU A 13 40.08 52.69 -11.59
CA GLU A 13 39.82 51.75 -12.67
C GLU A 13 40.01 50.28 -12.26
N MET A 14 41.06 49.99 -11.48
CA MET A 14 41.34 48.64 -11.02
C MET A 14 40.35 48.18 -9.95
N ARG A 15 39.88 49.09 -9.09
CA ARG A 15 38.77 48.83 -8.14
C ARG A 15 37.47 48.54 -8.87
N GLN A 16 37.13 49.32 -9.89
CA GLN A 16 35.91 49.12 -10.68
C GLN A 16 35.92 47.77 -11.40
N LYS A 17 37.04 47.40 -12.04
CA LYS A 17 37.23 46.06 -12.63
C LYS A 17 37.11 44.92 -11.61
N LEU A 18 37.60 45.12 -10.37
CA LEU A 18 37.45 44.12 -9.30
C LEU A 18 35.99 43.99 -8.83
N PHE A 19 35.24 45.08 -8.73
CA PHE A 19 33.81 45.04 -8.40
C PHE A 19 32.97 44.39 -9.50
N GLU A 20 33.24 44.70 -10.77
CA GLU A 20 32.60 44.07 -11.92
C GLU A 20 32.89 42.56 -11.94
N LYS A 21 34.16 42.16 -11.76
CA LYS A 21 34.55 40.74 -11.68
C LYS A 21 33.88 40.03 -10.50
N LYS A 22 33.68 40.70 -9.36
CA LYS A 22 32.97 40.15 -8.20
C LYS A 22 31.48 39.97 -8.49
N GLY A 23 30.84 40.96 -9.13
CA GLY A 23 29.43 40.89 -9.53
C GLY A 23 29.16 39.75 -10.52
N VAL A 24 30.00 39.63 -11.55
CA VAL A 24 29.95 38.52 -12.52
C VAL A 24 30.12 37.18 -11.81
N ARG A 25 31.06 37.07 -10.87
CA ARG A 25 31.27 35.82 -10.10
C ARG A 25 30.05 35.45 -9.27
N THR A 26 29.38 36.40 -8.62
CA THR A 26 28.15 36.16 -7.87
C THR A 26 26.99 35.75 -8.78
N GLN A 27 26.84 36.38 -9.93
CA GLN A 27 25.84 35.99 -10.94
C GLN A 27 26.10 34.58 -11.48
N TRP A 28 27.36 34.21 -11.71
CA TRP A 28 27.74 32.85 -12.10
C TRP A 28 27.37 31.81 -11.03
N TRP A 29 27.61 32.09 -9.75
CA TRP A 29 27.18 31.20 -8.67
C TRP A 29 25.66 31.08 -8.57
N SER A 30 24.94 32.18 -8.74
CA SER A 30 23.46 32.18 -8.76
C SER A 30 22.90 31.38 -9.94
N LEU A 31 23.54 31.44 -11.12
CA LEU A 31 23.17 30.62 -12.26
C LEU A 31 23.41 29.13 -12.00
N ILE A 32 24.55 28.78 -11.40
CA ILE A 32 24.85 27.39 -11.01
C ILE A 32 23.78 26.87 -10.05
N ASP A 33 23.44 27.64 -9.02
CA ASP A 33 22.43 27.24 -8.02
C ASP A 33 21.03 27.07 -8.63
N PHE A 34 20.65 27.97 -9.55
CA PHE A 34 19.43 27.85 -10.34
C PHE A 34 19.44 26.58 -11.20
N THR A 35 20.55 26.27 -11.89
CA THR A 35 20.65 25.04 -12.71
C THR A 35 20.60 23.76 -11.87
N ILE A 36 21.22 23.73 -10.69
CA ILE A 36 21.16 22.59 -9.77
C ILE A 36 19.72 22.40 -9.27
N SER A 37 19.04 23.50 -8.89
CA SER A 37 17.65 23.46 -8.45
C SER A 37 16.72 22.97 -9.55
N ALA A 38 16.89 23.45 -10.79
CA ALA A 38 16.10 23.01 -11.94
C ALA A 38 16.32 21.52 -12.26
N LEU A 39 17.57 21.05 -12.23
CA LEU A 39 17.90 19.63 -12.41
C LEU A 39 17.29 18.76 -11.30
N PHE A 40 17.30 19.23 -10.06
CA PHE A 40 16.67 18.54 -8.94
C PHE A 40 15.16 18.37 -9.16
N VAL A 41 14.46 19.42 -9.59
CA VAL A 41 13.03 19.36 -9.90
C VAL A 41 12.75 18.36 -11.02
N VAL A 42 13.55 18.35 -12.08
CA VAL A 42 13.42 17.39 -13.19
C VAL A 42 13.65 15.95 -12.70
N LEU A 43 14.66 15.73 -11.86
CA LEU A 43 14.97 14.42 -11.30
C LEU A 43 13.83 13.91 -10.42
N VAL A 44 13.34 14.73 -9.49
CA VAL A 44 12.20 14.38 -8.62
C VAL A 44 10.96 14.09 -9.46
N SER A 45 10.66 14.94 -10.46
CA SER A 45 9.52 14.74 -11.36
C SER A 45 9.64 13.43 -12.14
N THR A 46 10.86 13.09 -12.59
CA THR A 46 11.12 11.83 -13.30
C THR A 46 10.93 10.62 -12.40
N ILE A 47 11.39 10.68 -11.15
CA ILE A 47 11.20 9.62 -10.15
C ILE A 47 9.70 9.45 -9.87
N ILE A 48 8.99 10.54 -9.59
CA ILE A 48 7.55 10.51 -9.33
C ILE A 48 6.80 9.91 -10.53
N TYR A 49 7.09 10.38 -11.74
CA TYR A 49 6.46 9.89 -12.96
C TYR A 49 6.66 8.37 -13.14
N ARG A 50 7.89 7.88 -12.94
CA ARG A 50 8.18 6.44 -13.01
C ARG A 50 7.44 5.64 -11.94
N LEU A 51 7.31 6.17 -10.73
CA LEU A 51 6.59 5.50 -9.63
C LEU A 51 5.06 5.54 -9.80
N TRP A 52 4.53 6.54 -10.50
CA TRP A 52 3.09 6.81 -10.62
C TRP A 52 2.41 6.05 -11.77
N SER A 53 3.11 5.85 -12.89
CA SER A 53 2.47 5.56 -14.19
C SER A 53 1.65 4.25 -14.31
N SER A 54 1.80 3.27 -13.42
CA SER A 54 1.18 1.94 -13.61
C SER A 54 0.16 1.52 -12.55
N LYS A 55 -0.12 2.34 -11.53
CA LYS A 55 -0.86 1.86 -10.35
C LYS A 55 -2.38 2.01 -10.43
N TYR A 56 -2.91 3.02 -11.13
CA TYR A 56 -4.35 3.26 -11.12
C TYR A 56 -5.16 2.14 -11.79
N PHE A 57 -4.76 1.72 -13.00
CA PHE A 57 -5.44 0.65 -13.72
C PHE A 57 -5.31 -0.68 -12.97
N THR A 58 -4.10 -1.03 -12.53
CA THR A 58 -3.86 -2.24 -11.74
C THR A 58 -4.68 -2.25 -10.44
N ASN A 59 -4.73 -1.15 -9.71
CA ASN A 59 -5.55 -1.04 -8.50
C ASN A 59 -7.05 -1.16 -8.80
N SER A 60 -7.52 -0.59 -9.93
CA SER A 60 -8.90 -0.74 -10.37
C SER A 60 -9.25 -2.19 -10.70
N GLN A 61 -8.33 -2.91 -11.37
CA GLN A 61 -8.51 -4.32 -11.69
C GLN A 61 -8.48 -5.21 -10.45
N VAL A 62 -7.55 -4.97 -9.52
CA VAL A 62 -7.50 -5.69 -8.23
C VAL A 62 -8.75 -5.40 -7.40
N LYS A 63 -9.24 -4.15 -7.40
CA LYS A 63 -10.50 -3.81 -6.74
C LYS A 63 -11.65 -4.61 -7.35
N LYS A 64 -11.80 -4.58 -8.68
CA LYS A 64 -12.84 -5.34 -9.38
C LYS A 64 -12.76 -6.83 -9.08
N LEU A 65 -11.55 -7.39 -9.12
CA LEU A 65 -11.27 -8.80 -8.82
C LEU A 65 -11.82 -9.23 -7.45
N ILE A 66 -11.68 -8.39 -6.43
CA ILE A 66 -12.13 -8.72 -5.07
C ILE A 66 -13.61 -8.39 -4.90
N THR A 67 -14.09 -7.29 -5.49
CA THR A 67 -15.46 -6.81 -5.21
C THR A 67 -16.54 -7.48 -6.05
N LEU A 68 -16.23 -7.88 -7.28
CA LEU A 68 -17.20 -8.45 -8.21
C LEU A 68 -17.20 -9.98 -8.16
N SER A 69 -18.34 -10.57 -8.46
CA SER A 69 -18.50 -11.98 -8.75
C SER A 69 -17.81 -12.34 -10.06
N HIS A 70 -16.97 -13.38 -10.03
CA HIS A 70 -16.23 -13.89 -11.20
C HIS A 70 -16.74 -15.26 -11.67
N HIS A 71 -17.61 -15.90 -10.89
CA HIS A 71 -18.09 -17.24 -11.14
C HIS A 71 -19.55 -17.21 -11.61
N PRO A 72 -19.94 -17.94 -12.67
CA PRO A 72 -21.30 -17.95 -13.19
C PRO A 72 -22.30 -18.81 -12.38
N GLN A 73 -21.93 -19.28 -11.18
CA GLN A 73 -22.75 -20.23 -10.41
C GLN A 73 -23.82 -19.55 -9.56
N ILE A 74 -24.78 -20.36 -9.10
CA ILE A 74 -25.85 -19.96 -8.17
C ILE A 74 -25.23 -19.77 -6.77
N GLY A 75 -25.45 -18.61 -6.15
CA GLY A 75 -24.99 -18.33 -4.78
C GLY A 75 -23.82 -17.36 -4.66
N VAL A 76 -23.35 -16.81 -5.78
CA VAL A 76 -22.29 -15.80 -5.78
C VAL A 76 -22.85 -14.45 -5.32
N VAL A 77 -22.12 -13.79 -4.41
CA VAL A 77 -22.51 -12.52 -3.79
C VAL A 77 -21.38 -11.53 -4.02
N ASP A 78 -21.66 -10.35 -4.58
CA ASP A 78 -20.65 -9.30 -4.68
C ASP A 78 -20.40 -8.68 -3.29
N PHE A 79 -19.19 -8.18 -3.08
CA PHE A 79 -18.80 -7.57 -1.81
C PHE A 79 -19.75 -6.46 -1.33
N TYR A 80 -20.28 -5.67 -2.27
CA TYR A 80 -21.17 -4.55 -1.96
C TYR A 80 -22.63 -4.96 -1.67
N PHE A 81 -23.00 -6.22 -1.89
CA PHE A 81 -24.35 -6.74 -1.65
C PHE A 81 -24.43 -7.66 -0.43
N ILE A 82 -23.37 -7.75 0.38
CA ILE A 82 -23.35 -8.53 1.62
C ILE A 82 -24.22 -7.82 2.67
N ASN A 83 -25.34 -8.45 3.03
CA ASN A 83 -26.28 -7.89 4.00
C ASN A 83 -26.40 -8.70 5.29
N ASN A 84 -26.03 -9.98 5.25
CA ASN A 84 -26.13 -10.88 6.40
C ASN A 84 -24.89 -11.80 6.50
N ILE A 85 -24.83 -12.59 7.56
CA ILE A 85 -23.69 -13.49 7.83
C ILE A 85 -23.58 -14.57 6.75
N THR A 86 -24.70 -15.12 6.30
CA THR A 86 -24.72 -16.15 5.24
C THR A 86 -24.21 -15.62 3.91
N ASP A 87 -24.50 -14.35 3.58
CA ASP A 87 -23.95 -13.68 2.40
C ASP A 87 -22.43 -13.53 2.51
N MET A 88 -21.92 -13.20 3.69
CA MET A 88 -20.49 -13.09 3.95
C MET A 88 -19.79 -14.46 3.80
N GLU A 89 -20.38 -15.53 4.33
CA GLU A 89 -19.87 -16.90 4.17
C GLU A 89 -19.82 -17.30 2.69
N LYS A 90 -20.91 -17.05 1.94
CA LYS A 90 -20.95 -17.31 0.50
C LYS A 90 -19.95 -16.47 -0.28
N TYR A 91 -19.76 -15.21 0.08
CA TYR A 91 -18.76 -14.36 -0.53
C TYR A 91 -17.34 -14.93 -0.33
N LEU A 92 -17.00 -15.33 0.90
CA LEU A 92 -15.69 -15.90 1.21
C LEU A 92 -15.44 -17.21 0.43
N GLU A 93 -16.43 -18.10 0.40
CA GLU A 93 -16.33 -19.41 -0.24
C GLU A 93 -16.34 -19.30 -1.78
N TYR A 94 -17.32 -18.61 -2.37
CA TYR A 94 -17.56 -18.67 -3.81
C TYR A 94 -16.99 -17.48 -4.60
N THR A 95 -16.70 -16.35 -3.95
CA THR A 95 -16.20 -15.15 -4.65
C THR A 95 -14.72 -14.94 -4.35
N LEU A 96 -14.37 -14.77 -3.07
CA LEU A 96 -13.00 -14.44 -2.67
C LEU A 96 -12.03 -15.59 -2.94
N MET A 97 -12.41 -16.83 -2.62
CA MET A 97 -11.55 -17.99 -2.86
C MET A 97 -11.21 -18.12 -4.36
N TYR A 98 -12.21 -18.08 -5.24
CA TYR A 98 -12.01 -18.20 -6.68
C TYR A 98 -11.28 -17.00 -7.30
N ALA A 99 -11.45 -15.80 -6.73
CA ALA A 99 -10.70 -14.62 -7.15
C ALA A 99 -9.19 -14.73 -6.85
N LEU A 100 -8.84 -15.32 -5.70
CA LEU A 100 -7.47 -15.42 -5.20
C LEU A 100 -6.73 -16.67 -5.70
N TYR A 101 -7.46 -17.78 -5.90
CA TYR A 101 -6.89 -19.09 -6.20
C TYR A 101 -7.35 -19.61 -7.55
N ASN A 102 -6.58 -19.29 -8.59
CA ASN A 102 -6.71 -19.88 -9.91
C ASN A 102 -5.50 -20.78 -10.23
N THR A 103 -5.81 -21.98 -10.72
CA THR A 103 -4.83 -23.03 -11.07
C THR A 103 -4.82 -23.35 -12.56
N ARG A 104 -5.79 -22.85 -13.33
CA ARG A 104 -5.97 -23.18 -14.75
C ARG A 104 -6.16 -21.94 -15.61
N TRP A 105 -5.66 -22.01 -16.82
CA TRP A 105 -5.94 -21.04 -17.87
C TRP A 105 -7.39 -21.16 -18.35
N TYR A 106 -7.84 -20.15 -19.09
CA TYR A 106 -9.18 -20.12 -19.69
C TYR A 106 -9.47 -21.29 -20.65
N ASN A 107 -8.43 -21.96 -21.13
CA ASN A 107 -8.48 -23.13 -22.01
C ASN A 107 -8.22 -24.45 -21.25
N ASP A 108 -8.46 -24.46 -19.93
CA ASP A 108 -8.31 -25.61 -19.02
C ASP A 108 -6.90 -26.19 -18.86
N TYR A 109 -5.88 -25.59 -19.49
CA TYR A 109 -4.50 -25.96 -19.25
C TYR A 109 -4.06 -25.54 -17.84
N GLU A 110 -3.35 -26.42 -17.15
CA GLU A 110 -2.78 -26.11 -15.84
C GLU A 110 -1.75 -24.99 -15.96
N MET A 111 -1.83 -24.04 -15.04
CA MET A 111 -0.80 -23.02 -14.89
C MET A 111 0.42 -23.68 -14.25
N GLU A 112 1.57 -23.63 -14.93
CA GLU A 112 2.81 -24.10 -14.34
C GLU A 112 3.14 -23.24 -13.11
N SER A 113 2.91 -23.77 -11.91
CA SER A 113 3.54 -23.23 -10.70
C SER A 113 5.02 -23.54 -10.87
N GLY A 114 5.84 -22.52 -11.15
CA GLY A 114 7.24 -22.69 -11.48
C GLY A 114 7.91 -23.71 -10.55
N LYS A 115 8.23 -24.89 -11.09
CA LYS A 115 9.04 -25.89 -10.39
C LYS A 115 10.44 -25.33 -10.31
N SER A 116 10.73 -24.52 -9.29
CA SER A 116 12.10 -24.15 -8.97
C SER A 116 12.78 -25.41 -8.44
N THR A 117 13.41 -26.14 -9.35
CA THR A 117 14.40 -27.16 -9.03
C THR A 117 15.43 -26.53 -8.08
N ARG A 118 15.47 -27.05 -6.84
CA ARG A 118 16.39 -26.68 -5.76
C ARG A 118 16.12 -25.33 -5.08
N SER A 119 15.26 -25.33 -4.07
CA SER A 119 15.55 -24.81 -2.72
C SER A 119 14.24 -24.57 -1.96
N ILE A 120 14.17 -25.14 -0.76
CA ILE A 120 13.42 -24.72 0.43
C ILE A 120 11.97 -24.28 0.18
N GLU A 121 11.04 -25.19 0.48
CA GLU A 121 9.61 -24.92 0.72
C GLU A 121 8.91 -24.14 -0.39
N SER A 122 8.39 -24.90 -1.34
CA SER A 122 7.46 -24.46 -2.38
C SER A 122 6.25 -23.75 -1.77
N TYR A 123 6.37 -22.44 -1.55
CA TYR A 123 5.21 -21.55 -1.43
C TYR A 123 4.41 -21.75 -2.72
N GLN A 124 3.26 -22.42 -2.60
CA GLN A 124 2.34 -22.59 -3.72
C GLN A 124 1.93 -21.20 -4.19
N LEU A 125 2.52 -20.76 -5.30
CA LEU A 125 2.21 -19.49 -5.94
C LEU A 125 0.93 -19.69 -6.73
N TYR A 126 -0.19 -19.26 -6.16
CA TYR A 126 -1.47 -19.23 -6.85
C TYR A 126 -1.59 -17.97 -7.69
N TRP A 127 -2.21 -18.10 -8.86
CA TRP A 127 -2.54 -16.96 -9.70
C TRP A 127 -3.92 -16.43 -9.33
N THR A 128 -4.14 -15.13 -9.47
CA THR A 128 -5.50 -14.58 -9.35
C THR A 128 -6.35 -14.99 -10.55
N ALA A 129 -7.68 -14.82 -10.46
CA ALA A 129 -8.60 -15.17 -11.55
C ALA A 129 -8.27 -14.47 -12.89
N TYR A 130 -7.68 -13.27 -12.86
CA TYR A 130 -7.23 -12.57 -14.07
C TYR A 130 -5.86 -13.00 -14.58
N SER A 131 -5.15 -13.87 -13.87
CA SER A 131 -3.82 -14.40 -14.24
C SER A 131 -2.74 -13.35 -14.45
N THR A 132 -3.00 -12.09 -14.08
CA THR A 132 -2.04 -10.97 -14.15
C THR A 132 -1.24 -10.80 -12.87
N SER A 133 -1.68 -11.43 -11.78
CA SER A 133 -1.12 -11.22 -10.44
C SER A 133 -0.97 -12.54 -9.71
N LYS A 134 0.08 -12.64 -8.89
CA LYS A 134 0.34 -13.81 -8.04
C LYS A 134 -0.05 -13.50 -6.62
N MET A 135 -0.66 -14.47 -5.96
CA MET A 135 -0.91 -14.44 -4.54
C MET A 135 0.39 -14.74 -3.79
N LEU A 136 0.69 -13.94 -2.77
CA LEU A 136 1.85 -14.14 -1.90
C LEU A 136 1.38 -14.65 -0.54
N GLY A 137 1.54 -15.96 -0.33
CA GLY A 137 1.07 -16.63 0.87
C GLY A 137 -0.47 -16.71 0.96
N PRO A 138 -0.98 -17.36 2.01
CA PRO A 138 -2.42 -17.46 2.25
C PRO A 138 -3.00 -16.15 2.83
N PRO A 139 -4.30 -15.88 2.61
CA PRO A 139 -4.96 -14.72 3.17
C PRO A 139 -5.26 -14.98 4.65
N MET A 140 -5.14 -13.93 5.47
CA MET A 140 -5.44 -14.01 6.90
C MET A 140 -6.81 -13.40 7.18
N LEU A 141 -7.73 -14.21 7.72
CA LEU A 141 -9.00 -13.72 8.26
C LEU A 141 -8.79 -13.29 9.70
N ARG A 142 -9.22 -12.07 10.04
CA ARG A 142 -9.18 -11.54 11.39
C ARG A 142 -10.58 -11.13 11.82
N GLN A 143 -10.98 -11.57 13.02
CA GLN A 143 -12.24 -11.20 13.63
C GLN A 143 -11.98 -10.35 14.89
N ILE A 144 -12.83 -9.35 15.11
CA ILE A 144 -12.87 -8.58 16.35
C ILE A 144 -14.17 -8.97 17.07
N ARG A 145 -14.09 -9.15 18.39
CA ARG A 145 -15.21 -9.54 19.23
C ARG A 145 -15.31 -8.60 20.43
N VAL A 146 -16.51 -8.51 20.99
CA VAL A 146 -16.81 -7.67 22.15
C VAL A 146 -17.44 -8.51 23.25
N LYS A 147 -17.10 -8.18 24.49
CA LYS A 147 -17.63 -8.85 25.68
C LYS A 147 -19.09 -8.49 25.86
N LEU A 148 -19.91 -9.50 26.16
CA LEU A 148 -21.31 -9.29 26.47
C LEU A 148 -21.47 -8.54 27.78
N LYS A 149 -22.30 -7.49 27.78
CA LYS A 149 -22.67 -6.73 28.98
C LYS A 149 -24.03 -7.14 29.49
N ASP A 150 -24.21 -7.08 30.80
CA ASP A 150 -25.53 -7.19 31.40
C ASP A 150 -26.37 -5.97 31.03
N CYS A 151 -27.52 -6.24 30.41
CA CYS A 151 -28.50 -5.24 30.00
C CYS A 151 -29.92 -5.66 30.42
N GLY A 152 -30.00 -6.46 31.48
CA GLY A 152 -31.25 -6.98 31.99
C GLY A 152 -32.28 -5.88 32.23
N ASN A 153 -33.53 -6.18 31.91
CA ASN A 153 -34.67 -5.32 32.19
C ASN A 153 -35.72 -6.09 33.02
N ILE A 154 -36.84 -5.43 33.34
CA ILE A 154 -37.93 -6.02 34.13
C ILE A 154 -38.51 -7.30 33.49
N VAL A 155 -38.34 -7.47 32.17
CA VAL A 155 -38.86 -8.62 31.41
C VAL A 155 -37.85 -9.78 31.36
N ASN A 156 -36.54 -9.46 31.33
CA ASN A 156 -35.48 -10.45 31.36
C ASN A 156 -34.26 -9.89 32.11
N GLU A 157 -34.19 -10.18 33.42
CA GLU A 157 -33.10 -9.74 34.30
C GLU A 157 -31.74 -10.30 33.89
N LYS A 158 -31.70 -11.41 33.15
CA LYS A 158 -30.47 -12.08 32.70
C LYS A 158 -30.10 -11.76 31.25
N ALA A 159 -30.71 -10.73 30.66
CA ALA A 159 -30.40 -10.35 29.28
C ALA A 159 -28.94 -9.87 29.16
N LYS A 160 -28.25 -10.41 28.15
CA LYS A 160 -26.91 -10.01 27.75
C LYS A 160 -27.01 -9.23 26.44
N CYS A 161 -26.36 -8.08 26.36
CA CYS A 161 -26.31 -7.25 25.16
C CYS A 161 -24.89 -7.16 24.62
N ILE A 162 -24.83 -6.95 23.31
CA ILE A 162 -23.60 -6.67 22.57
C ILE A 162 -23.40 -5.15 22.61
N PRO A 163 -22.39 -4.62 23.30
CA PRO A 163 -22.11 -3.19 23.30
C PRO A 163 -21.53 -2.73 21.97
N GLU A 164 -21.49 -1.41 21.77
CA GLU A 164 -20.72 -0.81 20.68
C GLU A 164 -19.23 -1.16 20.83
N ILE A 165 -18.52 -1.23 19.70
CA ILE A 165 -17.09 -1.60 19.68
C ILE A 165 -16.29 -0.53 20.41
N SER A 166 -15.77 -0.89 21.58
CA SER A 166 -14.87 -0.09 22.39
C SER A 166 -13.62 -0.89 22.75
N LYS A 167 -12.50 -0.21 23.05
CA LYS A 167 -11.27 -0.90 23.48
C LYS A 167 -11.49 -1.67 24.79
N ASP A 168 -12.21 -1.06 25.72
CA ASP A 168 -12.45 -1.61 27.05
C ASP A 168 -13.32 -2.87 27.02
N ASP A 169 -14.19 -2.98 26.01
CA ASP A 169 -15.08 -4.11 25.81
C ASP A 169 -14.53 -5.16 24.86
N THR A 170 -13.25 -5.07 24.46
CA THR A 170 -12.65 -6.04 23.54
C THR A 170 -12.61 -7.42 24.18
N ASP A 171 -13.13 -8.41 23.47
CA ASP A 171 -13.10 -9.80 23.91
C ASP A 171 -11.85 -10.50 23.39
N THR A 172 -10.91 -10.73 24.29
CA THR A 172 -9.67 -11.47 24.07
C THR A 172 -9.76 -12.93 24.46
N ASP A 173 -10.91 -13.39 24.96
CA ASP A 173 -11.04 -14.74 25.47
C ASP A 173 -10.99 -15.74 24.30
N VAL A 174 -10.55 -16.96 24.59
CA VAL A 174 -10.44 -18.02 23.60
C VAL A 174 -11.82 -18.66 23.45
N HIS A 175 -12.45 -18.46 22.29
CA HIS A 175 -13.72 -19.10 21.96
C HIS A 175 -13.54 -20.05 20.80
N GLY A 176 -14.17 -21.23 20.86
CA GLY A 176 -14.08 -22.28 19.85
C GLY A 176 -13.72 -23.62 20.49
N VAL A 177 -13.46 -24.62 19.64
CA VAL A 177 -13.22 -26.03 20.05
C VAL A 177 -11.88 -26.25 20.76
N GLY A 178 -11.17 -25.18 21.16
CA GLY A 178 -9.91 -25.28 21.90
C GLY A 178 -8.81 -26.03 21.14
N TRP A 179 -8.69 -25.83 19.82
CA TRP A 179 -7.61 -26.41 19.03
C TRP A 179 -6.26 -25.93 19.59
N SER A 180 -5.59 -26.79 20.35
CA SER A 180 -4.21 -26.61 20.79
C SER A 180 -3.28 -26.87 19.60
N SER A 181 -2.42 -25.91 19.29
CA SER A 181 -1.34 -26.04 18.32
C SER A 181 -0.30 -27.08 18.74
#